data_AF-A0A434VHS1-F1
#
_entry.id   AF-A0A434VHS1-F1
#
_cell.length_a   1.000
_cell.length_b   1.000
_cell.length_c   1.000
_cell.angle_alpha   90.00
_cell.angle_beta   90.00
_cell.angle_gamma   90.00
#
_symmetry.space_group_name_H-M   'P 1'
#
loop_
_entity.id
_entity.type
_entity.pdbx_description
1 polymer ?
#
loop_
_entity_poly.entity_id
_entity_poly.type
_entity_poly.pdbx_seq_one_letter_code
_entity_poly.pdbx_strand_id
1 'polypeptide(L)'
;MNWSISFEPLVSWPLFGLVIAPLLLLALAGLWFRRRGSFLRFIALVALGAALLNPVFLDEEREALKSVVAVIVDRSQSQDIGDRTKQTDEALAGLQQRLGRFKQFDVRIVDAGKSEVADERTETRLFSALEGAFRDVPPSRIGGAVMI
;
A
#
# COMPACT_ATOMS: atom_id res chain seq x y z
N MET A 1 -9.95 0.04 6.51
CA MET A 1 -10.53 -1.28 6.80
C MET A 1 -10.46 -2.09 5.52
N ASN A 2 -9.53 -3.04 5.46
CA ASN A 2 -9.41 -3.97 4.33
C ASN A 2 -9.91 -5.32 4.82
N TRP A 3 -11.20 -5.58 4.66
CA TRP A 3 -11.78 -6.88 4.99
C TRP A 3 -11.62 -7.84 3.82
N SER A 4 -11.14 -9.04 4.10
CA SER A 4 -11.13 -10.13 3.13
C SER A 4 -11.74 -11.39 3.72
N ILE A 5 -12.39 -12.17 2.86
CA ILE A 5 -12.91 -13.49 3.21
C ILE A 5 -12.10 -14.51 2.42
N SER A 6 -11.34 -15.34 3.13
CA SER A 6 -10.66 -16.49 2.54
C SER A 6 -11.40 -17.78 2.92
N PHE A 7 -11.33 -18.77 2.04
CA PHE A 7 -11.83 -20.12 2.32
C PHE A 7 -10.62 -21.04 2.43
N GLU A 8 -10.47 -21.67 3.59
CA GLU A 8 -9.36 -22.59 3.87
C GLU A 8 -9.90 -23.99 4.19
N PRO A 9 -10.39 -24.74 3.17
CA PRO A 9 -11.07 -26.00 3.41
C PRO A 9 -10.20 -27.00 4.18
N LEU A 10 -10.80 -27.66 5.19
CA LEU A 10 -10.13 -28.69 5.99
C LEU A 10 -9.75 -29.94 5.17
N VAL A 11 -10.36 -30.09 4.00
CA VAL A 11 -10.13 -31.17 3.04
C VAL A 11 -9.91 -30.60 1.64
N SER A 12 -9.25 -31.35 0.76
CA SER A 12 -9.03 -30.87 -0.61
C SER A 12 -10.35 -30.59 -1.35
N TRP A 13 -10.34 -29.62 -2.25
CA TRP A 13 -11.51 -29.23 -3.05
C TRP A 13 -12.21 -30.39 -3.77
N PRO A 14 -11.49 -31.35 -4.39
CA PRO A 14 -12.13 -32.50 -5.01
C PRO A 14 -12.85 -33.40 -4.00
N LEU A 15 -12.25 -33.64 -2.83
CA LEU A 15 -12.86 -34.46 -1.77
C LEU A 15 -14.09 -33.78 -1.17
N PHE A 16 -14.01 -32.46 -0.95
CA PHE A 16 -15.16 -31.68 -0.50
C PHE A 16 -16.33 -31.82 -1.47
N GLY A 17 -16.09 -31.60 -2.76
CA GLY A 17 -17.13 -31.73 -3.80
C GLY A 17 -17.70 -33.15 -3.88
N LEU A 18 -16.85 -34.17 -3.83
CA LEU A 18 -17.24 -35.57 -3.92
C LEU A 18 -18.15 -36.01 -2.75
N VAL A 19 -17.95 -35.48 -1.56
CA VAL A 19 -18.78 -35.80 -0.38
C VAL A 19 -20.02 -34.91 -0.30
N ILE A 20 -19.86 -33.60 -0.43
CA ILE A 20 -20.95 -32.64 -0.18
C ILE A 20 -21.96 -32.62 -1.32
N ALA A 21 -21.54 -32.75 -2.58
CA ALA A 21 -22.46 -32.68 -3.72
C ALA A 21 -23.58 -33.75 -3.68
N PRO A 22 -23.30 -35.07 -3.53
CA PRO A 22 -24.37 -36.06 -3.47
C PRO A 22 -25.27 -35.89 -2.23
N LEU A 23 -24.70 -35.52 -1.09
CA LEU A 23 -25.48 -35.25 0.13
C LEU A 23 -26.43 -34.05 -0.06
N LEU A 24 -25.96 -33.00 -0.75
CA LEU A 24 -26.75 -31.81 -1.03
C LEU A 24 -27.92 -32.15 -1.96
N LEU A 25 -27.68 -32.94 -3.00
CA LEU A 25 -28.74 -33.42 -3.90
C LEU A 25 -29.81 -34.22 -3.13
N LEU A 26 -29.41 -35.13 -2.24
CA LEU A 26 -30.35 -35.89 -1.41
C LEU A 26 -31.13 -35.00 -0.43
N ALA A 27 -30.47 -34.00 0.17
CA ALA A 27 -31.13 -33.05 1.07
C ALA A 27 -32.16 -32.20 0.33
N LEU A 28 -31.82 -31.71 -0.87
CA LEU A 28 -32.72 -30.94 -1.75
C LEU A 28 -33.90 -31.79 -2.23
N ALA A 29 -33.66 -33.04 -2.64
CA ALA A 29 -34.73 -33.96 -3.00
C ALA A 29 -35.67 -34.21 -1.81
N GLY A 30 -35.12 -34.39 -0.61
CA GLY A 30 -35.92 -34.54 0.61
C GLY A 30 -36.78 -33.32 0.94
N LEU A 31 -36.25 -32.11 0.72
CA LEU A 31 -37.00 -30.86 0.84
C LEU A 31 -38.13 -30.79 -0.20
N TRP A 32 -37.83 -31.12 -1.46
CA TRP A 32 -38.79 -31.14 -2.56
C TRP A 32 -39.96 -32.10 -2.30
N PHE A 33 -39.66 -33.32 -1.86
CA PHE A 33 -40.66 -34.32 -1.49
C PHE A 33 -41.24 -34.14 -0.08
N ARG A 34 -40.90 -33.02 0.60
CA ARG A 34 -41.39 -32.63 1.94
C ARG A 34 -41.30 -33.76 2.97
N ARG A 35 -40.20 -34.52 2.94
CA ARG A 35 -40.01 -35.63 3.89
C ARG A 35 -39.83 -35.05 5.30
N ARG A 36 -40.38 -35.75 6.30
CA ARG A 36 -40.26 -35.35 7.71
C ARG A 36 -38.78 -35.23 8.09
N GLY A 37 -38.40 -34.09 8.67
CA GLY A 37 -37.03 -33.81 9.08
C GLY A 37 -36.07 -33.34 7.98
N SER A 38 -36.53 -33.19 6.73
CA SER A 38 -35.65 -32.75 5.62
C SER A 38 -35.10 -31.34 5.79
N PHE A 39 -35.86 -30.44 6.40
CA PHE A 39 -35.38 -29.10 6.72
C PHE A 39 -34.21 -29.10 7.71
N LEU A 40 -34.32 -29.87 8.80
CA LEU A 40 -33.24 -30.02 9.77
C LEU A 40 -32.00 -30.68 9.15
N ARG A 41 -32.18 -31.71 8.30
CA ARG A 41 -31.07 -32.36 7.58
C ARG A 41 -30.37 -31.41 6.62
N PHE A 42 -31.12 -30.56 5.92
CA PHE A 42 -30.54 -29.55 5.03
C PHE A 42 -29.71 -28.54 5.82
N ILE A 43 -30.25 -27.98 6.92
CA ILE A 43 -29.50 -27.05 7.77
C ILE A 43 -28.24 -27.72 8.33
N ALA A 44 -28.34 -28.95 8.83
CA ALA A 44 -27.20 -29.69 9.35
C ALA A 44 -26.11 -29.89 8.28
N LEU A 45 -26.52 -30.21 7.04
CA LEU A 45 -25.59 -30.35 5.93
C LEU A 45 -24.93 -29.02 5.55
N VAL A 46 -25.68 -27.91 5.52
CA VAL A 46 -25.14 -26.58 5.27
C VAL A 46 -24.14 -26.19 6.36
N ALA A 47 -24.47 -26.44 7.62
CA ALA A 47 -23.57 -26.18 8.75
C ALA A 47 -22.29 -27.02 8.65
N LEU A 48 -22.41 -28.31 8.31
CA LEU A 48 -21.25 -29.18 8.06
C LEU A 48 -20.40 -28.69 6.89
N GLY A 49 -21.02 -28.31 5.78
CA GLY A 49 -20.33 -27.78 4.60
C GLY A 49 -19.59 -26.48 4.91
N ALA A 50 -20.22 -25.57 5.66
CA ALA A 50 -19.58 -24.33 6.12
C ALA A 50 -18.40 -24.61 7.06
N ALA A 51 -18.55 -25.55 8.00
CA ALA A 51 -17.47 -25.96 8.90
C ALA A 51 -16.28 -26.57 8.13
N LEU A 52 -16.54 -27.35 7.08
CA LEU A 52 -15.50 -27.95 6.25
C LEU A 52 -14.83 -26.95 5.29
N LEU A 53 -15.58 -25.96 4.78
CA LEU A 53 -15.03 -24.87 3.97
C LEU A 53 -14.16 -23.91 4.79
N ASN A 54 -14.43 -23.81 6.09
CA ASN A 54 -13.70 -22.98 7.05
C ASN A 54 -13.49 -21.54 6.53
N PRO A 55 -14.58 -20.75 6.43
CA PRO A 55 -14.47 -19.35 6.00
C PRO A 55 -13.76 -18.55 7.09
N VAL A 56 -12.65 -17.91 6.72
CA VAL A 56 -11.86 -17.07 7.61
C VAL A 56 -12.14 -15.61 7.27
N PHE A 57 -12.58 -14.85 8.28
CA PHE A 57 -12.76 -13.42 8.16
C PHE A 57 -11.47 -12.73 8.61
N LEU A 58 -10.77 -12.12 7.66
CA LEU A 58 -9.50 -11.46 7.93
C LEU A 58 -9.71 -9.94 7.95
N ASP A 59 -9.43 -9.33 9.11
CA ASP A 59 -9.30 -7.88 9.23
C ASP A 59 -7.82 -7.52 9.19
N GLU A 60 -7.37 -6.98 8.06
CA GLU A 60 -5.97 -6.62 7.89
C GLU A 60 -5.76 -5.16 8.29
N GLU A 61 -5.29 -4.94 9.52
CA GLU A 61 -4.84 -3.62 9.98
C GLU A 61 -3.45 -3.32 9.41
N ARG A 62 -3.42 -2.68 8.24
CA ARG A 62 -2.19 -2.13 7.66
C ARG A 62 -2.05 -0.66 8.06
N GLU A 63 -1.09 -0.34 8.93
CA GLU A 63 -0.61 1.04 9.06
C GLU A 63 0.22 1.40 7.83
N ALA A 64 -0.30 2.28 6.98
CA ALA A 64 0.45 2.78 5.84
C ALA A 64 1.61 3.65 6.35
N LEU A 65 2.83 3.14 6.25
CA LEU A 65 4.04 3.91 6.54
C LEU A 65 4.08 5.15 5.64
N LYS A 66 4.43 6.32 6.20
CA LYS A 66 4.52 7.55 5.41
C LYS A 66 5.48 7.39 4.23
N SER A 67 5.05 7.79 3.05
CA SER A 67 5.91 7.83 1.86
C SER A 67 6.83 9.03 1.95
N VAL A 68 8.12 8.83 1.65
CA VAL A 68 9.12 9.89 1.68
C VAL A 68 9.13 10.59 0.33
N VAL A 69 9.04 11.92 0.34
CA VAL A 69 9.17 12.77 -0.84
C VAL A 69 10.41 13.64 -0.64
N ALA A 70 11.39 13.50 -1.53
CA ALA A 70 12.59 14.34 -1.51
C ALA A 70 12.36 15.61 -2.33
N VAL A 71 12.64 16.77 -1.75
CA VAL A 71 12.70 18.07 -2.42
C VAL A 71 14.16 18.49 -2.45
N ILE A 72 14.79 18.40 -3.62
CA ILE A 72 16.18 18.79 -3.81
C ILE A 72 16.20 20.21 -4.35
N VAL A 73 16.88 21.10 -3.65
CA VAL A 73 16.96 22.52 -3.99
C VAL A 73 18.34 22.80 -4.57
N ASP A 74 18.41 23.18 -5.84
CA ASP A 74 19.66 23.59 -6.46
C ASP A 74 20.12 24.93 -5.86
N ARG A 75 21.34 24.93 -5.33
CA ARG A 75 22.05 26.10 -4.78
C ARG A 75 23.41 26.27 -5.45
N SER A 76 23.59 25.76 -6.67
CA SER A 76 24.77 25.98 -7.49
C SER A 76 24.92 27.47 -7.87
N GLN A 77 26.14 27.89 -8.24
CA GLN A 77 26.41 29.29 -8.64
C GLN A 77 25.50 29.79 -9.77
N SER A 78 24.98 28.89 -10.61
CA SER A 78 24.04 29.24 -11.68
C SER A 78 22.68 29.77 -11.19
N GLN A 79 22.36 29.56 -9.91
CA GLN A 79 21.14 30.01 -9.24
C GLN A 79 21.27 31.42 -8.65
N ASP A 80 22.49 31.98 -8.58
CA ASP A 80 22.75 33.35 -8.12
C ASP A 80 22.47 34.40 -9.23
N ILE A 81 22.13 33.94 -10.43
CA ILE A 81 21.92 34.81 -11.59
C ILE A 81 20.51 35.41 -11.55
N GLY A 82 20.43 36.72 -11.35
CA GLY A 82 19.16 37.47 -11.36
C GLY A 82 18.27 37.09 -10.17
N ASP A 83 16.98 36.89 -10.43
CA ASP A 83 15.98 36.55 -9.39
C ASP A 83 15.81 35.04 -9.17
N ARG A 84 16.69 34.19 -9.72
CA ARG A 84 16.53 32.72 -9.69
C ARG A 84 16.46 32.16 -8.27
N THR A 85 17.38 32.56 -7.38
CA THR A 85 17.35 32.11 -5.98
C THR A 85 16.00 32.40 -5.32
N LYS A 86 15.46 33.60 -5.57
CA LYS A 86 14.17 34.03 -5.02
C LYS A 86 13.01 33.21 -5.61
N GLN A 87 13.02 32.93 -6.91
CA GLN A 87 12.02 32.08 -7.55
C GLN A 87 12.06 30.65 -7.01
N THR A 88 13.26 30.09 -6.78
CA THR A 88 13.45 28.77 -6.19
C THR A 88 12.97 28.73 -4.74
N ASP A 89 13.23 29.77 -3.94
CA ASP A 89 12.74 29.88 -2.56
C ASP A 89 11.20 29.98 -2.51
N GLU A 90 10.60 30.75 -3.41
CA GLU A 90 9.13 30.84 -3.54
C GLU A 90 8.52 29.49 -3.96
N ALA A 91 9.16 28.78 -4.89
CA ALA A 91 8.74 27.45 -5.32
C ALA A 91 8.85 26.42 -4.17
N LEU A 92 9.94 26.46 -3.39
CA LEU A 92 10.16 25.62 -2.22
C LEU A 92 9.06 25.84 -1.17
N ALA A 93 8.75 27.09 -0.86
CA ALA A 93 7.68 27.43 0.08
C ALA A 93 6.31 26.92 -0.41
N GLY A 94 6.03 27.08 -1.70
CA GLY A 94 4.81 26.56 -2.32
C GLY A 94 4.70 25.03 -2.25
N LEU A 95 5.81 24.31 -2.48
CA LEU A 95 5.87 22.85 -2.37
C LEU A 95 5.67 22.39 -0.93
N GLN A 96 6.35 23.00 0.04
CA GLN A 96 6.18 22.69 1.47
C GLN A 96 4.73 22.87 1.91
N GLN A 97 4.08 23.96 1.49
CA GLN A 97 2.69 24.22 1.85
C GLN A 97 1.72 23.19 1.23
N ARG A 98 1.97 22.75 -0.01
CA ARG A 98 1.10 21.78 -0.69
C ARG A 98 1.32 20.37 -0.15
N LEU A 99 2.57 19.94 0.01
CA LEU A 99 2.91 18.62 0.53
C LEU A 99 2.55 18.48 2.01
N GLY A 100 2.73 19.53 2.81
CA GLY A 100 2.38 19.55 4.24
C GLY A 100 0.88 19.36 4.53
N ARG A 101 0.00 19.54 3.54
CA ARG A 101 -1.45 19.21 3.67
C ARG A 101 -1.70 17.71 3.74
N PHE A 102 -0.76 16.89 3.29
CA PHE A 102 -0.89 15.45 3.22
C PHE A 102 -0.08 14.78 4.34
N LYS A 103 -0.77 14.27 5.36
CA LYS A 103 -0.14 13.58 6.50
C LYS A 103 0.55 12.26 6.14
N GLN A 104 0.25 11.70 4.96
CA GLN A 104 0.87 10.49 4.45
C GLN A 104 2.30 10.70 3.91
N PHE A 105 2.76 11.94 3.76
CA PHE A 105 4.09 12.23 3.25
C PHE A 105 5.05 12.68 4.35
N ASP A 106 6.28 12.19 4.26
CA ASP A 106 7.44 12.67 4.99
C ASP A 106 8.33 13.44 4.00
N VAL A 107 8.33 14.77 4.11
CA VAL A 107 8.99 15.64 3.14
C VAL A 107 10.40 15.94 3.61
N ARG A 108 11.40 15.51 2.84
CA ARG A 108 12.81 15.76 3.12
C ARG A 108 13.35 16.80 2.17
N ILE A 109 13.88 17.88 2.71
CA ILE A 109 14.44 18.99 1.92
C ILE A 109 15.95 18.91 2.01
N VAL A 110 16.62 18.89 0.86
CA VAL A 110 18.08 18.83 0.78
C VAL A 110 18.55 19.90 -0.19
N ASP A 111 19.42 20.79 0.28
CA ASP A 111 20.10 21.75 -0.58
C ASP A 111 21.27 21.04 -1.30
N ALA A 112 21.30 21.09 -2.63
CA ALA A 112 22.39 20.59 -3.45
C ALA A 112 23.30 21.73 -3.90
N GLY A 113 24.63 21.52 -3.93
CA GLY A 113 25.60 22.53 -4.36
C GLY A 113 26.13 23.43 -3.23
N LYS A 114 25.63 23.31 -2.00
CA LYS A 114 26.23 23.92 -0.79
C LYS A 114 27.27 22.97 -0.17
N SER A 115 28.42 22.82 -0.80
CA SER A 115 29.59 22.18 -0.18
C SER A 115 30.58 23.22 0.36
N GLU A 116 31.15 22.97 1.54
CA GLU A 116 32.21 23.83 2.13
C GLU A 116 33.48 23.85 1.26
N VAL A 117 33.70 22.80 0.47
CA VAL A 117 34.83 22.67 -0.46
C VAL A 117 34.56 23.49 -1.73
N ALA A 118 35.44 24.45 -2.04
CA ALA A 118 35.26 25.45 -3.08
C ALA A 118 35.04 24.86 -4.50
N ASP A 119 35.67 23.74 -4.83
CA ASP A 119 35.53 23.09 -6.14
C ASP A 119 34.12 22.51 -6.38
N GLU A 120 33.45 22.04 -5.32
CA GLU A 120 32.14 21.39 -5.44
C GLU A 120 30.99 22.38 -5.64
N ARG A 121 31.20 23.68 -5.38
CA ARG A 121 30.21 24.74 -5.65
C ARG A 121 30.03 25.04 -7.14
N THR A 122 30.94 24.57 -7.98
CA THR A 122 30.89 24.77 -9.45
C THR A 122 30.03 23.70 -10.14
N GLU A 123 29.73 22.59 -9.46
CA GLU A 123 29.01 21.45 -10.03
C GLU A 123 27.59 21.31 -9.48
N THR A 124 26.64 20.99 -10.36
CA THR A 124 25.25 20.73 -9.98
C THR A 124 25.03 19.23 -9.72
N ARG A 125 25.31 18.75 -8.50
CA ARG A 125 25.21 17.32 -8.13
C ARG A 125 23.84 16.91 -7.55
N LEU A 126 22.75 17.17 -8.28
CA LEU A 126 21.37 16.91 -7.80
C LEU A 126 21.09 15.43 -7.50
N PHE A 127 21.57 14.52 -8.35
CA PHE A 127 21.35 13.08 -8.17
C PHE A 127 22.12 12.51 -6.98
N SER A 128 23.30 13.04 -6.68
CA SER A 128 24.06 12.64 -5.48
C SER A 128 23.35 13.09 -4.21
N ALA A 129 22.83 14.32 -4.19
CA ALA A 129 22.00 14.80 -3.08
C ALA A 129 20.71 13.97 -2.92
N LEU A 130 20.09 13.56 -4.03
CA LEU A 130 18.92 12.68 -4.02
C LEU A 130 19.24 11.29 -3.46
N GLU A 131 20.34 10.68 -3.89
CA GLU A 131 20.77 9.37 -3.38
C GLU A 131 21.08 9.44 -1.88
N GLY A 132 21.72 10.53 -1.43
CA GLY A 132 21.89 10.83 -0.02
C GLY A 132 20.57 10.93 0.74
N ALA A 133 19.56 11.60 0.17
CA ALA A 133 18.24 11.79 0.79
C ALA A 133 17.45 10.47 0.95
N PHE A 134 17.72 9.47 0.10
CA PHE A 134 17.06 8.15 0.13
C PHE A 134 17.91 7.03 0.74
N ARG A 135 19.11 7.32 1.25
CA ARG A 135 20.06 6.30 1.74
C ARG A 135 19.49 5.39 2.84
N ASP A 136 18.60 5.92 3.67
CA ASP A 136 17.92 5.25 4.79
C ASP A 136 16.44 4.96 4.49
N VAL A 137 15.99 5.11 3.24
CA VAL A 137 14.59 4.95 2.84
C VAL A 137 14.41 3.64 2.05
N PRO A 138 13.58 2.69 2.54
CA PRO A 138 13.22 1.51 1.77
C PRO A 138 12.57 1.87 0.43
N PRO A 139 12.84 1.16 -0.68
CA PRO A 139 12.26 1.46 -2.00
C PRO A 139 10.73 1.53 -2.02
N SER A 140 10.05 0.70 -1.21
CA SER A 140 8.58 0.69 -1.07
C SER A 140 7.99 1.95 -0.44
N ARG A 141 8.82 2.80 0.19
CA ARG A 141 8.41 4.06 0.81
C ARG A 141 8.73 5.30 -0.04
N ILE A 142 9.41 5.16 -1.17
CA ILE A 142 9.75 6.31 -2.02
C ILE A 142 8.49 6.79 -2.74
N GLY A 143 8.00 7.99 -2.38
CA GLY A 143 6.83 8.61 -3.00
C GLY A 143 7.15 9.44 -4.25
N GLY A 144 8.39 9.91 -4.36
CA GLY A 144 8.88 10.67 -5.50
C GLY A 144 9.97 11.67 -5.13
N ALA A 145 10.49 12.35 -6.16
CA ALA A 145 11.48 13.40 -6.03
C ALA A 145 11.04 14.64 -6.82
N VAL A 146 11.23 15.82 -6.23
CA VAL A 146 11.03 17.11 -6.91
C VAL A 146 12.34 17.87 -6.82
N MET A 147 12.87 18.29 -7.97
CA MET A 147 14.09 19.08 -8.06
C MET A 147 13.71 20.48 -8.54
N ILE A 148 14.17 21.50 -7.83
CA ILE A 148 13.89 22.92 -8.12
C ILE A 148 15.17 23.75 -8.07
#